data_AF-A0A352VRC8-F1
#
_entry.id   AF-A0A352VRC8-F1
#
_cell.length_a   1.000
_cell.length_b   1.000
_cell.length_c   1.000
_cell.angle_alpha   90.00
_cell.angle_beta   90.00
_cell.angle_gamma   90.00
#
_symmetry.space_group_name_H-M   'P 1'
#
loop_
_entity.id
_entity.type
_entity.pdbx_description
1 polymer ?
#
loop_
_entity_poly.entity_id
_entity_poly.type
_entity_poly.pdbx_seq_one_letter_code
_entity_poly.pdbx_strand_id
1 'polypeptide(L)'
;MDTKTMGRSEPIVQAGPEPLTSLRERIDQVDNYLVTALAARLRLAEQIGTLKRNTGMLPLDPSREAEVVRRACEVARAEGIPEEGVRQIIWSVIDYCRAGVIRSHACE
;
A
#
# COMPACT_ATOMS: atom_id res chain seq x y z
N MET A 1 -62.17 -7.65 32.62
CA MET A 1 -61.96 -8.39 31.37
C MET A 1 -60.63 -7.95 30.81
N ASP A 2 -59.60 -8.70 31.17
CA ASP A 2 -58.25 -8.60 30.66
C ASP A 2 -58.17 -9.02 29.18
N THR A 3 -57.28 -8.37 28.42
CA THR A 3 -56.48 -8.88 27.27
C THR A 3 -55.79 -7.66 26.63
N LYS A 4 -54.62 -7.24 27.10
CA LYS A 4 -53.28 -7.77 26.76
C LYS A 4 -52.94 -7.65 25.26
N THR A 5 -51.70 -7.19 25.01
CA THR A 5 -50.84 -7.54 23.85
C THR A 5 -51.13 -6.75 22.56
N MET A 6 -50.20 -6.10 21.86
CA MET A 6 -48.73 -6.13 21.88
C MET A 6 -48.24 -4.81 21.27
N GLY A 7 -47.29 -4.15 21.92
CA GLY A 7 -46.45 -3.17 21.26
C GLY A 7 -45.71 -3.84 20.10
N ARG A 8 -45.81 -3.27 18.91
CA ARG A 8 -45.00 -3.68 17.77
C ARG A 8 -43.60 -3.08 17.96
N SER A 9 -42.81 -3.67 18.86
CA SER A 9 -41.39 -3.34 18.98
C SER A 9 -40.72 -3.87 17.73
N GLU A 10 -40.51 -2.99 16.76
CA GLU A 10 -39.65 -3.26 15.62
C GLU A 10 -38.23 -3.56 16.15
N PRO A 11 -37.54 -4.57 15.61
CA PRO A 11 -36.20 -4.90 16.06
C PRO A 11 -35.28 -3.74 15.73
N ILE A 12 -34.84 -3.04 16.77
CA ILE A 12 -33.78 -2.04 16.68
C ILE A 12 -32.53 -2.86 16.33
N VAL A 13 -32.17 -2.92 15.05
CA VAL A 13 -30.89 -3.49 14.60
C VAL A 13 -29.82 -2.53 15.10
N GLN A 14 -29.41 -2.71 16.35
CA GLN A 14 -28.27 -2.01 16.90
C GLN A 14 -27.04 -2.57 16.19
N ALA A 15 -26.51 -1.79 15.25
CA ALA A 15 -25.18 -1.99 14.72
C ALA A 15 -24.19 -1.83 15.88
N GLY A 16 -23.90 -2.94 16.56
CA GLY A 16 -22.85 -3.03 17.55
C GLY A 16 -21.49 -2.72 16.92
N PRO A 17 -20.47 -2.40 17.73
CA PRO A 17 -19.12 -2.15 17.22
C PRO A 17 -18.65 -3.33 16.37
N GLU A 18 -18.06 -3.04 15.21
CA GLU A 18 -17.49 -4.04 14.31
C GLU A 18 -16.57 -4.98 15.11
N PRO A 19 -16.75 -6.31 15.03
CA PRO A 19 -15.91 -7.25 15.76
C PRO A 19 -14.44 -7.04 15.40
N LEU A 20 -13.56 -7.10 16.41
CA LEU A 20 -12.11 -6.96 16.23
C LEU A 20 -11.55 -7.92 15.15
N THR A 21 -12.15 -9.10 15.02
CA THR A 21 -11.81 -10.09 13.98
C THR A 21 -12.07 -9.56 12.57
N SER A 22 -13.20 -8.89 12.35
CA SER A 22 -13.55 -8.34 11.04
C SER A 22 -12.62 -7.18 10.65
N LEU A 23 -12.25 -6.32 11.60
CA LEU A 23 -11.24 -5.27 11.36
C LEU A 23 -9.87 -5.86 10.99
N ARG A 24 -9.46 -6.96 11.63
CA ARG A 24 -8.19 -7.64 11.32
C ARG A 24 -8.21 -8.28 9.93
N GLU A 25 -9.30 -8.94 9.56
CA GLU A 25 -9.46 -9.50 8.21
C GLU A 25 -9.35 -8.42 7.12
N ARG A 26 -9.90 -7.22 7.38
CA ARG A 26 -9.77 -6.08 6.47
C ARG A 26 -8.34 -5.55 6.39
N ILE A 27 -7.60 -5.54 7.50
CA ILE A 27 -6.16 -5.21 7.49
C ILE A 27 -5.40 -6.24 6.66
N ASP A 28 -5.64 -7.53 6.87
CA ASP A 28 -4.98 -8.60 6.11
C ASP A 28 -5.24 -8.47 4.60
N GLN A 29 -6.46 -8.06 4.21
CA GLN A 29 -6.78 -7.77 2.81
C GLN A 29 -5.97 -6.59 2.26
N VAL A 30 -5.86 -5.49 3.01
CA VAL A 30 -5.03 -4.34 2.63
C VAL A 30 -3.57 -4.76 2.50
N ASP A 31 -3.05 -5.54 3.44
CA ASP A 31 -1.67 -6.01 3.42
C ASP A 31 -1.37 -6.89 2.20
N ASN A 32 -2.31 -7.77 1.83
CA ASN A 32 -2.21 -8.55 0.59
C ASN A 32 -2.17 -7.66 -0.67
N TYR A 33 -2.94 -6.57 -0.70
CA TYR A 33 -2.88 -5.60 -1.78
C TYR A 33 -1.55 -4.86 -1.81
N LEU A 34 -0.99 -4.48 -0.65
CA LEU A 34 0.33 -3.88 -0.57
C LEU A 34 1.41 -4.80 -1.14
N VAL A 35 1.42 -6.08 -0.75
CA VAL A 35 2.38 -7.07 -1.27
C VAL A 35 2.24 -7.25 -2.78
N THR A 36 1.01 -7.32 -3.28
CA THR A 36 0.75 -7.43 -4.73
C THR A 36 1.24 -6.20 -5.49
N ALA A 37 1.00 -4.99 -4.94
CA ALA A 37 1.48 -3.75 -5.52
C ALA A 37 3.01 -3.66 -5.52
N LEU A 38 3.68 -4.13 -4.45
CA LEU A 38 5.14 -4.21 -4.38
C LEU A 38 5.72 -5.14 -5.46
N ALA A 39 5.10 -6.30 -5.67
CA ALA A 39 5.50 -7.23 -6.73
C ALA A 39 5.37 -6.58 -8.12
N ALA A 40 4.26 -5.89 -8.39
CA ALA A 40 4.07 -5.15 -9.64
C ALA A 40 5.13 -4.06 -9.82
N ARG A 41 5.43 -3.30 -8.75
CA ARG A 41 6.44 -2.23 -8.77
C ARG A 41 7.84 -2.77 -9.04
N LEU A 42 8.21 -3.90 -8.45
CA LEU A 42 9.50 -4.55 -8.69
C LEU A 42 9.64 -4.96 -10.16
N ARG A 43 8.62 -5.60 -10.76
CA ARG A 43 8.64 -5.99 -12.18
C ARG A 43 8.80 -4.78 -13.12
N LEU A 44 8.17 -3.65 -12.79
CA LEU A 44 8.36 -2.41 -13.54
C LEU A 44 9.78 -1.86 -13.38
N ALA A 45 10.36 -1.94 -12.18
CA ALA A 45 11.74 -1.54 -11.93
C ALA A 45 12.74 -2.42 -12.70
N GLU A 46 12.50 -3.73 -12.82
CA GLU A 46 13.30 -4.66 -13.63
C GLU A 46 13.26 -4.30 -15.11
N GLN A 47 12.08 -4.01 -15.67
CA GLN A 47 11.95 -3.56 -17.05
C GLN A 47 12.72 -2.26 -17.31
N ILE A 48 12.61 -1.29 -16.39
CA ILE A 48 13.38 -0.04 -16.46
C ILE A 48 14.89 -0.33 -16.34
N GLY A 49 15.29 -1.23 -15.45
CA GLY A 49 16.68 -1.64 -15.26
C GLY A 49 17.29 -2.24 -16.53
N THR A 50 16.58 -3.14 -17.20
CA THR A 50 16.98 -3.72 -18.48
C THR A 50 17.10 -2.65 -19.57
N LEU A 51 16.12 -1.74 -19.67
CA LEU A 51 16.19 -0.63 -20.63
C LEU A 51 17.41 0.26 -20.38
N LYS A 52 17.63 0.67 -19.12
CA LYS A 52 18.76 1.52 -18.72
C LYS A 52 20.10 0.87 -19.03
N ARG A 53 20.25 -0.45 -18.81
CA ARG A 53 21.48 -1.16 -19.17
C ARG A 53 21.72 -1.16 -20.67
N ASN A 54 20.69 -1.47 -21.46
CA ASN A 54 20.80 -1.51 -22.93
C ASN A 54 21.16 -0.15 -23.52
N THR A 55 20.79 0.95 -22.85
CA THR A 55 21.12 2.33 -23.26
C THR A 55 22.35 2.91 -22.55
N GLY A 56 23.05 2.15 -21.70
CA GLY A 56 24.21 2.63 -20.95
C GLY A 56 23.91 3.70 -19.89
N MET A 57 22.65 3.82 -19.46
CA MET A 57 22.23 4.78 -18.44
C MET A 57 22.57 4.29 -17.03
N LEU A 58 22.81 5.25 -16.13
CA LEU A 58 23.08 4.94 -14.73
C LEU A 58 21.86 4.29 -14.06
N PRO A 59 22.06 3.24 -13.24
CA PRO A 59 20.99 2.61 -12.48
C PRO A 59 20.32 3.60 -11.50
N LEU A 60 21.12 4.49 -10.90
CA LEU A 60 20.69 5.48 -9.93
C LEU A 60 20.15 6.74 -10.63
N ASP A 61 18.98 7.21 -10.19
CA ASP A 61 18.39 8.48 -10.64
C ASP A 61 17.82 9.23 -9.42
N PRO A 62 18.68 10.00 -8.71
CA PRO A 62 18.28 10.66 -7.47
C PRO A 62 17.14 11.67 -7.66
N SER A 63 17.09 12.32 -8.82
CA SER A 63 16.03 13.29 -9.15
C SER A 63 14.69 12.57 -9.29
N ARG A 64 14.68 11.41 -9.97
CA ARG A 64 13.46 10.61 -10.10
C ARG A 64 13.01 10.03 -8.76
N GLU A 65 13.94 9.56 -7.93
CA GLU A 65 13.65 9.01 -6.59
C GLU A 65 13.04 10.08 -5.68
N ALA A 66 13.63 11.28 -5.64
CA ALA A 66 13.12 12.41 -4.88
C ALA A 66 11.69 12.79 -5.34
N GLU A 67 11.42 12.78 -6.64
CA GLU A 67 10.09 13.06 -7.19
C GLU A 67 9.05 12.01 -6.78
N VAL A 68 9.42 10.73 -6.73
CA VAL A 68 8.54 9.66 -6.25
C VAL A 68 8.15 9.87 -4.79
N VAL A 69 9.13 10.22 -3.94
CA VAL A 69 8.90 10.51 -2.52
C VAL A 69 8.03 11.75 -2.34
N ARG A 70 8.30 12.81 -3.11
CA ARG A 70 7.53 14.06 -3.08
C ARG A 70 6.05 13.80 -3.37
N ARG A 71 5.74 13.06 -4.44
CA ARG A 71 4.36 12.70 -4.79
C ARG A 71 3.68 11.88 -3.71
N ALA A 72 4.40 10.93 -3.10
CA ALA A 72 3.83 10.14 -2.01
C ALA A 72 3.51 10.98 -0.78
N CYS A 73 4.34 11.99 -0.45
CA CYS A 73 4.04 12.94 0.62
C CYS A 73 2.78 13.79 0.30
N GLU A 74 2.57 14.17 -0.96
CA GLU A 74 1.36 14.88 -1.37
C GLU A 74 0.09 14.03 -1.15
N VAL A 75 0.15 12.75 -1.52
CA VAL A 75 -0.94 11.79 -1.25
C VAL A 75 -1.15 11.62 0.26
N ALA A 76 -0.06 11.46 1.03
CA ALA A 76 -0.14 11.33 2.49
C ALA A 76 -0.86 12.51 3.13
N ARG A 77 -0.56 13.74 2.68
CA ARG A 77 -1.22 14.95 3.14
C ARG A 77 -2.71 14.97 2.80
N ALA A 78 -3.08 14.55 1.59
CA ALA A 78 -4.47 14.49 1.16
C ALA A 78 -5.29 13.46 1.96
N GLU A 79 -4.67 12.34 2.32
CA GLU A 79 -5.27 11.28 3.15
C GLU A 79 -5.22 11.58 4.66
N GLY A 80 -4.56 12.67 5.08
CA GLY A 80 -4.44 13.06 6.48
C GLY A 80 -3.54 12.14 7.33
N ILE A 81 -2.60 11.43 6.70
CA ILE A 81 -1.64 10.54 7.39
C ILE A 81 -0.24 11.18 7.52
N PRO A 82 0.59 10.75 8.49
CA PRO A 82 1.91 11.35 8.70
C PRO A 82 2.85 11.23 7.49
N GLU A 83 3.22 12.37 6.90
CA GLU A 83 4.10 12.43 5.71
C GLU A 83 5.46 11.77 5.96
N GLU A 84 6.03 11.90 7.17
CA GLU A 84 7.32 11.30 7.51
C GLU A 84 7.27 9.78 7.48
N GLY A 85 6.20 9.16 7.99
CA GLY A 85 6.05 7.70 7.92
C GLY A 85 5.97 7.21 6.48
N VAL A 86 5.19 7.90 5.64
CA VAL A 86 5.08 7.57 4.22
C VAL A 86 6.41 7.77 3.49
N ARG A 87 7.13 8.85 3.77
CA ARG A 87 8.48 9.10 3.24
C ARG A 87 9.42 7.93 3.49
N GLN A 88 9.49 7.44 4.73
CA GLN A 88 10.37 6.32 5.11
C GLN A 88 9.99 5.02 4.40
N ILE A 89 8.69 4.73 4.32
CA ILE A 89 8.17 3.55 3.61
C ILE A 89 8.56 3.62 2.13
N ILE A 90 8.35 4.76 1.48
CA ILE A 90 8.61 4.90 0.04
C ILE A 90 10.10 4.81 -0.29
N TRP A 91 10.98 5.37 0.54
CA TRP A 91 12.42 5.15 0.42
C TRP A 91 12.78 3.67 0.53
N SER A 92 12.23 2.98 1.54
CA SER A 92 12.45 1.55 1.73
C SER A 92 11.99 0.72 0.53
N VAL A 93 10.88 1.11 -0.10
CA VAL A 93 10.35 0.46 -1.32
C VAL A 93 11.24 0.72 -2.53
N ILE A 94 11.80 1.94 -2.67
CA ILE A 94 12.79 2.26 -3.71
C ILE A 94 14.02 1.36 -3.53
N ASP A 95 14.56 1.28 -2.31
CA ASP A 95 15.73 0.47 -1.98
C ASP A 95 15.50 -1.02 -2.23
N TYR A 96 14.36 -1.54 -1.79
CA TYR A 96 13.94 -2.92 -2.03
C TYR A 96 13.95 -3.25 -3.53
N CYS A 97 13.31 -2.41 -4.35
CA CYS A 97 13.22 -2.65 -5.79
C CYS A 97 14.59 -2.55 -6.46
N ARG A 98 15.39 -1.54 -6.11
CA ARG A 98 16.75 -1.37 -6.64
C ARG A 98 17.62 -2.58 -6.34
N ALA A 99 17.60 -3.06 -5.11
CA ALA A 99 18.35 -4.25 -4.71
C ALA A 99 17.87 -5.51 -5.45
N GLY A 100 16.55 -5.63 -5.69
CA GLY A 100 15.96 -6.70 -6.51
C GLY A 100 16.48 -6.68 -7.94
N VAL A 101 16.44 -5.53 -8.60
CA VAL A 101 16.94 -5.32 -9.97
C VAL A 101 18.42 -5.69 -10.06
N ILE A 102 19.28 -5.17 -9.16
CA ILE A 102 20.71 -5.47 -9.17
C ILE A 102 20.97 -6.98 -9.04
N ARG A 103 20.23 -7.69 -8.18
CA ARG A 103 20.37 -9.14 -8.02
C ARG A 103 19.90 -9.92 -9.25
N SER A 104 18.76 -9.54 -9.84
CA SER A 104 18.24 -10.21 -11.04
C SER A 104 19.27 -10.22 -12.16
N HIS A 105 20.00 -9.12 -12.31
CA HIS A 105 20.96 -8.92 -13.40
C HIS A 105 22.39 -9.33 -13.06
N ALA A 106 22.66 -9.74 -11.82
CA ALA A 106 23.92 -10.39 -11.45
C ALA A 106 23.91 -11.90 -11.78
N CYS A 107 22.73 -12.48 -12.05
CA CYS A 107 22.55 -13.88 -12.41
C CYS A 107 22.33 -14.11 -13.92
N GLU A 108 22.28 -13.04 -14.73
CA GLU A 108 22.20 -13.08 -16.20
C GLU A 108 23.60 -12.91 -16.83
#